data_AF-A0A2V7B632-F1
#
_entry.id   AF-A0A2V7B632-F1
#
_cell.length_a   1.000
_cell.length_b   1.000
_cell.length_c   1.000
_cell.angle_alpha   90.00
_cell.angle_beta   90.00
_cell.angle_gamma   90.00
#
_symmetry.space_group_name_H-M   'P 1'
#
loop_
_entity.id
_entity.type
_entity.pdbx_description
1 polymer ?
#
loop_
_entity_poly.entity_id
_entity_poly.type
_entity_poly.pdbx_seq_one_letter_code
_entity_poly.pdbx_strand_id
1 'polypeptide(L)'
;MSFLRSRFVQAVVILVGAFVVLRFGIRPPAPWSVIQIYMAVVVLAVLIYVSSDTDSWRSFVDPIRATLVDPGRRPVRLVLAVLLPILLGYYAYTQAAAGPEAPAELRAVHPAPPSSIQFRSKEINISGVDNPLRKDAANVKKHVAAGGEIYVRNCMYCHGDNLDGHGRFAAALNPPPANFEDPGTIAMLQESYLFWRIAKGGPGLPRESTPWSSAMPAWEDRLTEEQIWQVTLYLYDATGQEPRRWETAH
;
A
#
# COMPACT_ATOMS: atom_id res chain seq x y z
N MET A 1 52.85 -18.33 1.84
CA MET A 1 52.23 -19.66 2.09
C MET A 1 51.67 -19.86 3.51
N SER A 2 51.56 -18.82 4.37
CA SER A 2 51.00 -18.93 5.74
C SER A 2 49.50 -18.59 5.84
N PHE A 3 48.96 -17.81 4.90
CA PHE A 3 47.59 -17.29 4.96
C PHE A 3 46.48 -18.35 4.87
N LEU A 4 46.74 -19.47 4.18
CA LEU A 4 45.81 -20.61 4.05
C LEU A 4 45.81 -21.55 5.26
N ARG A 5 46.70 -21.35 6.25
CA ARG A 5 46.70 -22.12 7.50
C ARG A 5 45.71 -21.59 8.54
N SER A 6 45.24 -20.34 8.40
CA SER A 6 44.26 -19.80 9.34
C SER A 6 42.90 -20.47 9.13
N ARG A 7 42.33 -20.98 10.23
CA ARG A 7 40.97 -21.53 10.23
C ARG A 7 39.92 -20.49 9.84
N PHE A 8 40.17 -19.22 10.16
CA PHE A 8 39.33 -18.11 9.72
C PHE A 8 39.25 -17.98 8.20
N VAL A 9 40.40 -17.99 7.53
CA VAL A 9 40.46 -17.87 6.06
C VAL A 9 39.84 -19.10 5.40
N GLN A 10 40.09 -20.30 5.94
CA GLN A 10 39.46 -21.54 5.46
C GLN A 10 37.93 -21.46 5.56
N ALA A 11 37.40 -21.01 6.71
CA ALA A 11 35.97 -20.83 6.92
C ALA A 11 35.36 -19.84 5.90
N VAL A 12 36.00 -18.70 5.67
CA VAL A 12 35.54 -17.71 4.68
C VAL A 12 35.56 -18.29 3.27
N VAL A 13 36.62 -18.98 2.88
CA VAL A 13 36.73 -19.61 1.55
C VAL A 13 35.65 -20.67 1.35
N ILE A 14 35.37 -21.51 2.35
CA ILE A 14 34.32 -22.52 2.28
C ILE A 14 32.94 -21.85 2.12
N LEU A 15 32.64 -20.83 2.93
CA LEU A 15 31.35 -20.13 2.88
C LEU A 15 31.12 -19.40 1.56
N VAL A 16 32.12 -18.64 1.09
CA VAL A 16 32.04 -17.90 -0.18
C VAL A 16 31.99 -18.88 -1.36
N GLY A 17 32.82 -19.92 -1.35
CA GLY A 17 32.84 -20.95 -2.38
C GLY A 17 31.50 -21.69 -2.48
N ALA A 18 30.95 -22.13 -1.33
CA ALA A 18 29.65 -22.78 -1.29
C ALA A 18 28.53 -21.87 -1.80
N PHE A 19 28.52 -20.59 -1.40
CA PHE A 19 27.54 -19.62 -1.91
C PHE A 19 27.63 -19.45 -3.43
N VAL A 20 28.84 -19.28 -3.97
CA VAL A 20 29.05 -19.11 -5.41
C VAL A 20 28.60 -20.35 -6.19
N VAL A 21 28.95 -21.55 -5.72
CA VAL A 21 28.54 -22.81 -6.35
C VAL A 21 27.03 -22.97 -6.32
N LEU A 22 26.39 -22.73 -5.17
CA LEU A 22 24.93 -22.85 -5.04
C LEU A 22 24.18 -21.80 -5.86
N ARG A 23 24.71 -20.56 -5.92
CA ARG A 23 24.04 -19.44 -6.59
C ARG A 23 24.19 -19.46 -8.11
N PHE A 24 25.35 -19.90 -8.61
CA PHE A 24 25.71 -19.79 -10.03
C PHE A 24 26.01 -21.13 -10.71
N GLY A 25 26.26 -22.19 -9.94
CA GLY A 25 26.57 -23.52 -10.47
C GLY A 25 25.34 -24.37 -10.82
N ILE A 26 24.16 -24.04 -10.30
CA ILE A 26 22.92 -24.79 -10.53
C ILE A 26 22.08 -24.08 -11.61
N ARG A 27 21.58 -24.83 -12.61
CA ARG A 27 20.67 -24.34 -13.65
C ARG A 27 19.40 -25.20 -13.71
N PRO A 28 18.19 -24.60 -13.67
CA PRO A 28 17.89 -23.18 -13.48
C PRO A 28 18.35 -22.66 -12.09
N PRO A 29 18.51 -21.33 -11.90
CA PRO A 29 19.00 -20.79 -10.64
C PRO A 29 18.06 -21.18 -9.50
N ALA A 30 18.64 -21.70 -8.41
CA ALA A 30 17.87 -22.16 -7.26
C ALA A 30 17.10 -21.00 -6.61
N PRO A 31 15.87 -21.23 -6.11
CA PRO A 31 15.12 -20.25 -5.33
C PRO A 31 15.88 -19.77 -4.09
N TRP A 32 15.65 -18.52 -3.67
CA TRP A 32 16.33 -17.92 -2.51
C TRP A 32 16.15 -18.71 -1.21
N SER A 33 14.96 -19.28 -0.98
CA SER A 33 14.67 -20.11 0.20
C SER A 33 15.56 -21.34 0.27
N VAL A 34 15.82 -21.98 -0.87
CA VAL A 34 16.65 -23.18 -0.97
C VAL A 34 18.11 -22.83 -0.69
N ILE A 35 18.61 -21.75 -1.27
CA ILE A 35 19.98 -21.26 -1.03
C ILE A 35 20.17 -20.94 0.47
N GLN A 36 19.20 -20.30 1.11
CA GLN A 36 19.27 -19.98 2.54
C GLN A 36 19.36 -21.23 3.42
N ILE A 37 18.56 -22.26 3.16
CA ILE A 37 18.59 -23.53 3.92
C ILE A 37 19.96 -24.20 3.78
N TYR A 38 20.48 -24.36 2.56
CA TYR A 38 21.78 -24.99 2.37
C TYR A 38 22.93 -24.17 2.95
N MET A 39 22.89 -22.84 2.82
CA MET A 39 23.89 -21.98 3.44
C MET A 39 23.86 -22.06 4.97
N ALA A 40 22.69 -22.19 5.59
CA ALA A 40 22.59 -22.40 7.04
C ALA A 40 23.25 -23.72 7.47
N VAL A 41 23.06 -24.80 6.72
CA VAL A 41 23.72 -26.09 6.97
C VAL A 41 25.24 -25.97 6.80
N VAL A 42 25.71 -25.30 5.75
CA VAL A 42 27.15 -25.08 5.53
C VAL A 42 27.76 -24.25 6.65
N VAL A 43 27.08 -23.19 7.11
CA VAL A 43 27.53 -22.39 8.27
C VAL A 43 27.65 -23.27 9.51
N LEU A 44 26.63 -24.08 9.81
CA LEU A 44 26.67 -25.00 10.96
C LEU A 44 27.84 -25.98 10.86
N ALA A 45 28.06 -26.56 9.68
CA ALA A 45 29.18 -27.46 9.44
C ALA A 45 30.54 -26.78 9.60
N VAL A 46 30.69 -25.54 9.11
CA VAL A 46 31.91 -24.73 9.30
C VAL A 46 32.14 -24.40 10.77
N LEU A 47 31.09 -24.08 11.53
CA LEU A 47 31.20 -23.82 12.96
C LEU A 47 31.69 -25.07 13.71
N ILE A 48 31.08 -26.23 13.44
CA ILE A 48 31.52 -27.51 14.02
C ILE A 48 32.96 -27.82 13.64
N TYR A 49 33.33 -27.60 12.38
CA TYR A 49 34.69 -27.82 11.88
C TYR A 49 35.72 -26.97 12.63
N VAL A 50 35.43 -25.68 12.78
CA VAL A 50 36.30 -24.71 13.44
C VAL A 50 36.36 -24.92 14.96
N SER A 51 35.27 -25.39 15.57
CA SER A 51 35.18 -25.65 17.01
C SER A 51 35.64 -27.06 17.41
N SER A 52 36.18 -27.85 16.48
CA SER A 52 36.52 -29.25 16.71
C SER A 52 37.68 -29.44 17.70
N ASP A 53 38.58 -28.45 17.80
CA ASP A 53 39.69 -28.45 18.75
C ASP A 53 40.04 -27.02 19.21
N THR A 54 40.78 -26.94 20.33
CA THR A 54 41.09 -25.65 20.98
C THR A 54 42.01 -24.77 20.13
N ASP A 55 42.93 -25.38 19.37
CA ASP A 55 43.88 -24.64 18.54
C ASP A 55 43.21 -24.10 17.27
N SER A 56 42.29 -24.87 16.68
CA SER A 56 41.45 -24.45 15.56
C SER A 56 40.51 -23.30 15.95
N TRP A 57 39.91 -23.38 17.14
CA TRP A 57 39.07 -22.30 17.68
C TRP A 57 39.89 -21.02 17.89
N ARG A 58 41.08 -21.12 18.49
CA ARG A 58 41.99 -19.98 18.66
C ARG A 58 42.37 -19.38 17.31
N SER A 59 42.83 -20.20 16.37
CA SER A 59 43.21 -19.76 15.01
C SER A 59 42.08 -19.05 14.25
N PHE A 60 40.83 -19.40 14.56
CA PHE A 60 39.66 -18.74 13.98
C PHE A 60 39.34 -17.38 14.62
N VAL A 61 39.43 -17.29 15.95
CA VAL A 61 39.13 -16.04 16.68
C VAL A 61 40.29 -15.04 16.63
N ASP A 62 41.53 -15.51 16.48
CA ASP A 62 42.73 -14.68 16.53
C ASP A 62 42.70 -13.47 15.58
N PRO A 63 42.29 -13.59 14.30
CA PRO A 63 42.20 -12.43 13.41
C PRO A 63 41.17 -11.39 13.86
N ILE A 64 40.05 -11.83 14.44
CA ILE A 64 38.98 -10.96 14.95
C ILE A 64 39.51 -10.20 16.19
N ARG A 65 40.06 -10.94 17.16
CA ARG A 65 40.62 -10.36 18.38
C ARG A 65 41.78 -9.41 18.07
N ALA A 66 42.68 -9.80 17.17
CA ALA A 66 43.79 -8.95 16.75
C ALA A 66 43.28 -7.65 16.12
N THR A 67 42.24 -7.70 15.28
CA THR A 67 41.69 -6.48 14.66
C THR A 67 41.01 -5.56 15.68
N LEU A 68 40.42 -6.11 16.74
CA LEU A 68 39.77 -5.33 17.79
C LEU A 68 40.75 -4.76 18.83
N VAL A 69 41.83 -5.47 19.15
CA VAL A 69 42.72 -5.14 20.29
C VAL A 69 44.04 -4.53 19.86
N ASP A 70 44.63 -4.97 18.73
CA ASP A 70 45.97 -4.56 18.30
C ASP A 70 46.01 -3.05 17.92
N PRO A 71 46.86 -2.24 18.57
CA PRO A 71 47.04 -0.83 18.22
C PRO A 71 47.45 -0.62 16.76
N GLY A 72 48.22 -1.55 16.17
CA GLY A 72 48.67 -1.49 14.78
C GLY A 72 47.54 -1.65 13.76
N ARG A 73 46.36 -2.15 14.17
CA ARG A 73 45.17 -2.34 13.32
C ARG A 73 44.07 -1.32 13.56
N ARG A 74 44.36 -0.23 14.28
CA ARG A 74 43.44 0.90 14.50
C ARG A 74 42.73 1.42 13.24
N PRO A 75 43.39 1.61 12.07
CA PRO A 75 42.68 2.09 10.88
C PRO A 75 41.64 1.08 10.37
N VAL A 76 41.95 -0.22 10.38
CA VAL A 76 41.02 -1.29 9.98
C VAL A 76 39.79 -1.30 10.91
N ARG A 77 40.02 -1.17 12.22
CA ARG A 77 38.94 -1.09 13.21
C ARG A 77 38.03 0.11 12.98
N LEU A 78 38.57 1.28 12.66
CA LEU A 78 37.78 2.48 12.37
C LEU A 78 36.94 2.31 11.09
N VAL A 79 37.52 1.73 10.03
CA VAL A 79 36.78 1.43 8.80
C VAL A 79 35.61 0.48 9.10
N LEU A 80 35.85 -0.60 9.83
CA LEU A 80 34.78 -1.55 10.20
C LEU A 80 33.69 -0.89 11.07
N ALA A 81 34.08 -0.03 12.02
CA ALA A 81 33.16 0.66 12.91
C ALA A 81 32.22 1.65 12.18
N VAL A 82 32.64 2.17 11.03
CA VAL A 82 31.82 3.08 10.21
C VAL A 82 31.05 2.32 9.13
N LEU A 83 31.74 1.43 8.41
CA LEU A 83 31.18 0.73 7.25
C LEU A 83 30.07 -0.25 7.66
N LEU A 84 30.24 -0.96 8.79
CA LEU A 84 29.29 -1.97 9.23
C LEU A 84 27.92 -1.38 9.61
N PRO A 85 27.82 -0.29 10.41
CA PRO A 85 26.56 0.40 10.64
C PRO A 85 25.92 0.96 9.36
N ILE A 86 26.71 1.51 8.44
CA ILE A 86 26.19 2.03 7.17
C ILE A 86 25.57 0.91 6.34
N LEU A 87 26.26 -0.23 6.19
CA LEU A 87 25.75 -1.37 5.43
C LEU A 87 24.51 -1.98 6.08
N LEU A 88 24.50 -2.13 7.42
CA LEU A 88 23.32 -2.61 8.14
C LEU A 88 22.14 -1.64 8.04
N GLY A 89 22.41 -0.33 8.13
CA GLY A 89 21.41 0.71 7.97
C GLY A 89 20.82 0.73 6.55
N TYR A 90 21.67 0.61 5.52
CA TYR A 90 21.23 0.48 4.13
C TYR A 90 20.40 -0.78 3.91
N TYR A 91 20.84 -1.94 4.42
CA TYR A 91 20.08 -3.18 4.34
C TYR A 91 18.72 -3.05 5.02
N ALA A 92 18.67 -2.53 6.25
CA ALA A 92 17.43 -2.28 6.96
C ALA A 92 16.52 -1.32 6.19
N TYR A 93 17.07 -0.24 5.62
CA TYR A 93 16.33 0.68 4.76
C TYR A 93 15.74 -0.04 3.55
N THR A 94 16.49 -0.88 2.84
CA THR A 94 15.96 -1.61 1.67
C THR A 94 14.88 -2.63 2.03
N GLN A 95 14.88 -3.17 3.24
CA GLN A 95 13.84 -4.07 3.72
C GLN A 95 12.60 -3.32 4.22
N ALA A 96 12.78 -2.14 4.81
CA ALA A 96 11.69 -1.32 5.35
C ALA A 96 11.06 -0.39 4.31
N ALA A 97 11.82 0.01 3.29
CA ALA A 97 11.34 0.77 2.15
C ALA A 97 10.48 -0.16 1.29
N ALA A 98 9.22 -0.32 1.67
CA ALA A 98 8.24 -1.04 0.90
C ALA A 98 8.17 -0.41 -0.51
N GLY A 99 8.57 -1.19 -1.52
CA GLY A 99 8.24 -0.85 -2.90
C GLY A 99 6.72 -0.92 -3.07
N PRO A 100 6.10 -0.05 -3.88
CA PRO A 100 4.68 -0.14 -4.18
C PRO A 100 4.40 -1.43 -4.96
N GLU A 101 4.09 -2.51 -4.25
CA GLU A 101 3.70 -3.78 -4.85
C GLU A 101 2.20 -3.74 -5.13
N ALA A 102 1.85 -3.91 -6.39
CA ALA A 102 0.48 -3.98 -6.83
C ALA A 102 -0.17 -5.26 -6.23
N PRO A 103 -1.25 -5.17 -5.41
CA PRO A 103 -1.97 -6.35 -4.96
C PRO A 103 -2.37 -7.24 -6.14
N ALA A 104 -2.24 -8.55 -5.94
CA ALA A 104 -2.42 -9.63 -6.91
C ALA A 104 -3.90 -9.92 -7.26
N GLU A 105 -4.84 -9.30 -6.56
CA GLU A 105 -6.27 -9.44 -6.82
C GLU A 105 -6.73 -8.47 -7.93
N LEU A 106 -7.60 -8.96 -8.81
CA LEU A 106 -8.33 -8.14 -9.79
C LEU A 106 -9.12 -7.06 -9.05
N ARG A 107 -8.70 -5.80 -9.23
CA ARG A 107 -9.28 -4.65 -8.54
C ARG A 107 -10.54 -4.21 -9.26
N ALA A 108 -11.69 -4.33 -8.61
CA ALA A 108 -12.89 -3.63 -9.06
C ALA A 108 -12.76 -2.14 -8.69
N VAL A 109 -12.48 -1.28 -9.68
CA VAL A 109 -12.37 0.18 -9.48
C VAL A 109 -13.70 0.77 -8.99
N HIS A 110 -14.81 0.14 -9.37
CA HIS A 110 -16.16 0.43 -8.88
C HIS A 110 -16.84 -0.87 -8.44
N PRO A 111 -16.82 -1.23 -7.14
CA PRO A 111 -17.59 -2.39 -6.66
C PRO A 111 -19.07 -2.17 -6.94
N ALA A 112 -19.80 -3.23 -7.28
CA ALA A 112 -21.23 -3.13 -7.51
C ALA A 112 -21.93 -2.67 -6.22
N PRO A 113 -22.85 -1.68 -6.30
CA PRO A 113 -23.62 -1.26 -5.14
C PRO A 113 -24.55 -2.41 -4.69
N PRO A 114 -24.86 -2.50 -3.38
CA PRO A 114 -25.89 -3.42 -2.92
C PRO A 114 -27.27 -3.02 -3.47
N SER A 115 -28.24 -3.94 -3.44
CA SER A 115 -29.62 -3.67 -3.86
C SER A 115 -30.28 -2.60 -3.00
N SER A 116 -30.06 -2.67 -1.69
CA SER A 116 -30.57 -1.71 -0.71
C SER A 116 -29.54 -1.44 0.37
N ILE A 117 -29.72 -0.32 1.07
CA ILE A 117 -28.96 0.03 2.27
C ILE A 117 -29.89 0.46 3.40
N GLN A 118 -29.48 0.18 4.63
CA GLN A 118 -30.10 0.79 5.79
C GLN A 118 -29.53 2.20 5.98
N PHE A 119 -30.34 3.23 5.76
CA PHE A 119 -30.01 4.61 6.07
C PHE A 119 -30.69 4.97 7.39
N ARG A 120 -29.92 4.94 8.48
CA ARG A 120 -30.44 5.06 9.85
C ARG A 120 -31.51 3.99 10.11
N SER A 121 -32.77 4.38 10.32
CA SER A 121 -33.91 3.48 10.56
C SER A 121 -34.76 3.22 9.31
N LYS A 122 -34.30 3.62 8.12
CA LYS A 122 -35.05 3.50 6.87
C LYS A 122 -34.23 2.70 5.85
N GLU A 123 -34.87 1.72 5.23
CA GLU A 123 -34.28 1.03 4.09
C GLU A 123 -34.47 1.85 2.81
N ILE A 124 -33.38 2.07 2.07
CA ILE A 124 -33.36 2.77 0.80
C ILE A 124 -32.89 1.81 -0.29
N ASN A 125 -33.67 1.68 -1.35
CA ASN A 125 -33.27 0.93 -2.54
C ASN A 125 -32.24 1.76 -3.33
N ILE A 126 -31.10 1.16 -3.66
CA ILE A 126 -30.01 1.81 -4.42
C ILE A 126 -30.02 1.37 -5.89
N SER A 127 -30.51 0.15 -6.16
CA SER A 127 -30.63 -0.36 -7.52
C SER A 127 -31.89 0.19 -8.19
N GLY A 128 -31.75 1.05 -9.19
CA GLY A 128 -32.92 1.54 -9.95
C GLY A 128 -33.45 2.91 -9.51
N VAL A 129 -32.85 3.55 -8.51
CA VAL A 129 -33.39 4.80 -7.96
C VAL A 129 -32.72 6.02 -8.58
N ASP A 130 -33.54 6.85 -9.23
CA ASP A 130 -33.15 8.19 -9.65
C ASP A 130 -33.20 9.18 -8.48
N ASN A 131 -32.41 10.24 -8.58
CA ASN A 131 -32.43 11.34 -7.63
C ASN A 131 -33.82 12.02 -7.59
N PRO A 132 -34.57 11.95 -6.48
CA PRO A 132 -35.93 12.48 -6.41
C PRO A 132 -35.98 14.00 -6.62
N LEU A 133 -34.90 14.70 -6.29
CA LEU A 133 -34.80 16.16 -6.41
C LEU A 133 -34.70 16.64 -7.86
N ARG A 134 -34.31 15.75 -8.79
CA ARG A 134 -34.29 16.06 -10.23
C ARG A 134 -35.70 16.15 -10.82
N LYS A 135 -36.70 15.51 -10.19
CA LYS A 135 -38.11 15.58 -10.61
C LYS A 135 -38.75 16.92 -10.24
N ASP A 136 -38.22 17.61 -9.23
CA ASP A 136 -38.61 18.97 -8.89
C ASP A 136 -37.83 19.99 -9.72
N ALA A 137 -38.17 20.07 -11.01
CA ALA A 137 -37.51 20.96 -11.96
C ALA A 137 -37.59 22.44 -11.55
N ALA A 138 -38.61 22.84 -10.79
CA ALA A 138 -38.77 24.22 -10.31
C ALA A 138 -37.73 24.59 -9.26
N ASN A 139 -37.34 23.65 -8.39
CA ASN A 139 -36.40 23.88 -7.30
C ASN A 139 -35.00 23.28 -7.54
N VAL A 140 -34.75 22.61 -8.67
CA VAL A 140 -33.47 21.92 -8.93
C VAL A 140 -32.24 22.84 -8.73
N LYS A 141 -32.30 24.09 -9.18
CA LYS A 141 -31.21 25.07 -8.99
C LYS A 141 -30.95 25.39 -7.52
N LYS A 142 -32.01 25.44 -6.71
CA LYS A 142 -31.90 25.65 -5.25
C LYS A 142 -31.28 24.43 -4.59
N HIS A 143 -31.63 23.22 -5.03
CA HIS A 143 -31.03 21.98 -4.53
C HIS A 143 -29.54 21.87 -4.90
N VAL A 144 -29.16 22.24 -6.13
CA VAL A 144 -27.75 22.33 -6.56
C VAL A 144 -26.97 23.32 -5.68
N ALA A 145 -27.51 24.53 -5.46
CA ALA A 145 -26.85 25.53 -4.62
C ALA A 145 -26.66 25.03 -3.17
N ALA A 146 -27.68 24.40 -2.59
CA ALA A 146 -27.58 23.78 -1.27
C ALA A 146 -26.53 22.66 -1.24
N GLY A 147 -26.44 21.86 -2.31
CA GLY A 147 -25.42 20.82 -2.48
C GLY A 147 -24.00 21.39 -2.50
N GLY A 148 -23.80 22.52 -3.18
CA GLY A 148 -22.51 23.22 -3.21
C GLY A 148 -22.06 23.69 -1.83
N GLU A 149 -22.98 24.24 -1.03
CA GLU A 149 -22.66 24.63 0.36
C GLU A 149 -22.23 23.43 1.21
N ILE A 150 -22.92 22.28 1.05
CA ILE A 150 -22.56 21.06 1.75
C ILE A 150 -21.21 20.54 1.29
N TYR A 151 -20.93 20.55 -0.02
CA TYR A 151 -19.65 20.13 -0.59
C TYR A 151 -18.48 20.94 -0.02
N VAL A 152 -18.58 22.26 -0.04
CA VAL A 152 -17.52 23.16 0.47
C VAL A 152 -17.29 22.94 1.96
N ARG A 153 -18.35 22.75 2.76
CA ARG A 153 -18.23 22.55 4.20
C ARG A 153 -17.63 21.20 4.59
N ASN A 154 -17.80 20.16 3.77
CA ASN A 154 -17.59 18.77 4.18
C ASN A 154 -16.63 17.98 3.28
N CYS A 155 -16.74 18.12 1.96
CA CYS A 155 -16.12 17.23 0.98
C CYS A 155 -14.84 17.82 0.36
N MET A 156 -14.81 19.14 0.15
CA MET A 156 -13.74 19.89 -0.52
C MET A 156 -12.34 19.64 0.09
N TYR A 157 -12.26 19.44 1.41
CA TYR A 157 -10.98 19.23 2.09
C TYR A 157 -10.22 17.99 1.60
N CYS A 158 -10.93 16.98 1.08
CA CYS A 158 -10.32 15.79 0.49
C CYS A 158 -10.46 15.81 -1.04
N HIS A 159 -11.61 16.22 -1.57
CA HIS A 159 -11.91 16.13 -3.01
C HIS A 159 -11.49 17.35 -3.84
N GLY A 160 -10.97 18.42 -3.23
CA GLY A 160 -10.54 19.63 -3.93
C GLY A 160 -11.66 20.65 -4.11
N ASP A 161 -11.31 21.92 -4.33
CA ASP A 161 -12.26 22.97 -4.76
C ASP A 161 -12.57 22.86 -6.25
N ASN A 162 -11.62 22.38 -7.05
CA ASN A 162 -11.80 22.06 -8.47
C ASN A 162 -12.44 20.68 -8.73
N LEU A 163 -12.90 19.97 -7.70
CA LEU A 163 -13.49 18.62 -7.82
C LEU A 163 -12.52 17.56 -8.39
N ASP A 164 -11.23 17.83 -8.37
CA ASP A 164 -10.17 17.08 -9.05
C ASP A 164 -9.51 16.00 -8.18
N GLY A 165 -9.96 15.85 -6.93
CA GLY A 165 -9.39 14.91 -5.97
C GLY A 165 -8.13 15.42 -5.25
N HIS A 166 -7.69 16.67 -5.49
CA HIS A 166 -6.47 17.25 -4.90
C HIS A 166 -6.76 18.14 -3.68
N GLY A 167 -7.72 17.75 -2.83
CA GLY A 167 -8.00 18.46 -1.59
C GLY A 167 -6.79 18.51 -0.66
N ARG A 168 -6.78 19.46 0.29
CA ARG A 168 -5.69 19.65 1.27
C ARG A 168 -5.22 18.37 1.96
N PHE A 169 -6.12 17.42 2.19
CA PHE A 169 -5.81 16.15 2.86
C PHE A 169 -5.56 14.97 1.90
N ALA A 170 -5.72 15.15 0.60
CA ALA A 170 -5.65 14.07 -0.40
C ALA A 170 -4.32 13.30 -0.36
N ALA A 171 -3.20 14.00 -0.21
CA ALA A 171 -1.86 13.40 -0.21
C ALA A 171 -1.60 12.42 0.96
N ALA A 172 -2.40 12.47 2.02
CA ALA A 172 -2.30 11.57 3.16
C ALA A 172 -3.16 10.31 3.02
N LEU A 173 -3.96 10.20 1.96
CA LEU A 173 -4.94 9.13 1.76
C LEU A 173 -4.46 8.14 0.70
N ASN A 174 -4.63 6.85 1.00
CA ASN A 174 -4.42 5.76 0.05
C ASN A 174 -5.62 4.80 0.14
N PRO A 175 -6.46 4.69 -0.90
CA PRO A 175 -6.36 5.35 -2.20
C PRO A 175 -6.58 6.88 -2.15
N PRO A 176 -6.10 7.64 -3.15
CA PRO A 176 -6.42 9.05 -3.26
C PRO A 176 -7.93 9.26 -3.48
N PRO A 177 -8.48 10.42 -3.06
CA PRO A 177 -9.86 10.79 -3.37
C PRO A 177 -10.14 10.79 -4.88
N ALA A 178 -11.39 10.47 -5.25
CA ALA A 178 -11.78 10.44 -6.66
C ALA A 178 -11.70 11.83 -7.30
N ASN A 179 -11.16 11.87 -8.53
CA ASN A 179 -11.23 13.01 -9.44
C ASN A 179 -12.59 12.98 -10.17
N PHE A 180 -13.47 13.92 -9.85
CA PHE A 180 -14.82 13.98 -10.43
C PHE A 180 -14.85 14.61 -11.84
N GLU A 181 -13.78 15.29 -12.25
CA GLU A 181 -13.67 15.85 -13.60
C GLU A 181 -13.35 14.76 -14.66
N ASP A 182 -12.71 13.66 -14.24
CA ASP A 182 -12.38 12.54 -15.11
C ASP A 182 -13.66 11.83 -15.61
N PRO A 183 -13.91 11.75 -16.93
CA PRO A 183 -15.07 11.03 -17.49
C PRO A 183 -15.13 9.54 -17.09
N GLY A 184 -14.01 8.95 -16.68
CA GLY A 184 -13.94 7.59 -16.16
C GLY A 184 -14.51 7.42 -14.74
N THR A 185 -14.95 8.48 -14.07
CA THR A 185 -15.45 8.43 -12.68
C THR A 185 -16.97 8.55 -12.60
N ILE A 186 -17.51 9.71 -12.24
CA ILE A 186 -18.94 9.87 -11.91
C ILE A 186 -19.87 9.74 -13.11
N ALA A 187 -19.36 9.99 -14.32
CA ALA A 187 -20.13 9.82 -15.57
C ALA A 187 -20.43 8.34 -15.88
N MET A 188 -19.62 7.42 -15.37
CA MET A 188 -19.84 5.98 -15.51
C MET A 188 -20.82 5.42 -14.48
N LEU A 189 -21.27 6.25 -13.54
CA LEU A 189 -22.01 5.87 -12.35
C LEU A 189 -23.41 6.49 -12.33
N GLN A 190 -24.32 5.81 -11.64
CA GLN A 190 -25.67 6.31 -11.35
C GLN A 190 -25.64 7.23 -10.13
N GLU A 191 -26.60 8.16 -10.04
CA GLU A 191 -26.72 9.05 -8.87
C GLU A 191 -26.90 8.26 -7.57
N SER A 192 -27.60 7.13 -7.61
CA SER A 192 -27.77 6.24 -6.44
C SER A 192 -26.46 5.62 -5.96
N TYR A 193 -25.51 5.39 -6.87
CA TYR A 193 -24.17 4.94 -6.50
C TYR A 193 -23.47 5.99 -5.64
N LEU A 194 -23.50 7.26 -6.06
CA LEU A 194 -22.92 8.37 -5.30
C LEU A 194 -23.63 8.52 -3.95
N PHE A 195 -24.97 8.41 -3.92
CA PHE A 195 -25.73 8.41 -2.67
C PHE A 195 -25.22 7.35 -1.69
N TRP A 196 -25.07 6.11 -2.16
CA TRP A 196 -24.54 5.02 -1.35
C TRP A 196 -23.12 5.31 -0.84
N ARG A 197 -22.22 5.76 -1.73
CA ARG A 197 -20.83 6.08 -1.36
C ARG A 197 -20.74 7.21 -0.35
N ILE A 198 -21.59 8.23 -0.44
CA ILE A 198 -21.64 9.32 0.53
C ILE A 198 -22.22 8.82 1.86
N ALA A 199 -23.35 8.10 1.82
CA ALA A 199 -23.99 7.60 3.03
C ALA A 199 -23.08 6.69 3.85
N LYS A 200 -22.43 5.71 3.20
CA LYS A 200 -21.66 4.65 3.87
C LYS A 200 -20.17 4.92 3.96
N GLY A 201 -19.60 5.75 3.08
CA GLY A 201 -18.16 6.01 3.06
C GLY A 201 -17.33 4.77 2.71
N GLY A 202 -16.19 4.59 3.38
CA GLY A 202 -15.37 3.37 3.32
C GLY A 202 -15.87 2.19 4.16
N PRO A 203 -16.46 2.39 5.35
CA PRO A 203 -17.02 1.29 6.13
C PRO A 203 -18.14 0.54 5.37
N GLY A 204 -18.05 -0.79 5.33
CA GLY A 204 -19.07 -1.64 4.69
C GLY A 204 -18.92 -1.84 3.18
N LEU A 205 -17.79 -1.46 2.59
CA LEU A 205 -17.47 -1.85 1.21
C LEU A 205 -17.38 -3.38 1.07
N PRO A 206 -17.85 -3.96 -0.06
CA PRO A 206 -17.72 -5.39 -0.34
C PRO A 206 -16.27 -5.87 -0.28
N ARG A 207 -16.04 -7.16 0.02
CA ARG A 207 -14.69 -7.73 0.12
C ARG A 207 -13.89 -7.58 -1.18
N GLU A 208 -14.56 -7.55 -2.32
CA GLU A 208 -13.98 -7.31 -3.64
C GLU A 208 -13.38 -5.90 -3.78
N SER A 209 -13.68 -5.01 -2.83
CA SER A 209 -13.10 -3.68 -2.71
C SER A 209 -11.85 -3.68 -1.84
N THR A 210 -11.37 -4.79 -1.29
CA THR A 210 -10.09 -4.80 -0.56
C THR A 210 -8.90 -4.70 -1.52
N PRO A 211 -7.84 -3.93 -1.21
CA PRO A 211 -7.60 -3.18 0.03
C PRO A 211 -8.02 -1.69 -0.07
N TRP A 212 -8.92 -1.31 -0.98
CA TRP A 212 -9.45 0.06 -1.17
C TRP A 212 -10.30 0.52 0.03
N SER A 213 -9.66 0.57 1.19
CA SER A 213 -10.15 1.08 2.46
C SER A 213 -10.25 2.59 2.33
N SER A 214 -11.26 3.03 1.58
CA SER A 214 -11.57 4.44 1.38
C SER A 214 -11.59 5.12 2.73
N ALA A 215 -10.76 6.15 2.91
CA ALA A 215 -10.75 6.94 4.12
C ALA A 215 -11.97 7.89 4.23
N MET A 216 -12.88 7.84 3.24
CA MET A 216 -14.11 8.61 3.25
C MET A 216 -14.98 8.21 4.45
N PRO A 217 -15.35 9.15 5.33
CA PRO A 217 -16.22 8.87 6.46
C PRO A 217 -17.64 8.52 5.98
N ALA A 218 -18.38 7.78 6.80
CA ALA A 218 -19.81 7.60 6.61
C ALA A 218 -20.55 8.92 6.94
N TRP A 219 -21.29 9.47 5.99
CA TRP A 219 -22.02 10.73 6.19
C TRP A 219 -23.46 10.53 6.66
N GLU A 220 -23.97 9.30 6.69
CA GLU A 220 -25.37 9.04 7.08
C GLU A 220 -25.73 9.53 8.48
N ASP A 221 -24.77 9.63 9.40
CA ASP A 221 -24.99 10.16 10.75
C ASP A 221 -24.97 11.70 10.83
N ARG A 222 -24.55 12.37 9.74
CA ARG A 222 -24.32 13.83 9.71
C ARG A 222 -25.13 14.57 8.67
N LEU A 223 -25.46 13.91 7.57
CA LEU A 223 -26.28 14.45 6.49
C LEU A 223 -27.62 13.71 6.41
N THR A 224 -28.67 14.43 6.03
CA THR A 224 -29.98 13.83 5.71
C THR A 224 -29.98 13.22 4.31
N GLU A 225 -30.97 12.37 4.01
CA GLU A 225 -31.17 11.82 2.67
C GLU A 225 -31.24 12.93 1.61
N GLU A 226 -32.00 13.99 1.88
CA GLU A 226 -32.10 15.14 0.98
C GLU A 226 -30.75 15.83 0.76
N GLN A 227 -29.97 16.05 1.81
CA GLN A 227 -28.66 16.70 1.73
C GLN A 227 -27.66 15.88 0.88
N ILE A 228 -27.69 14.56 1.00
CA ILE A 228 -26.85 13.68 0.17
C ILE A 228 -27.28 13.80 -1.29
N TRP A 229 -28.58 13.78 -1.58
CA TRP A 229 -29.08 13.98 -2.94
C TRP A 229 -28.73 15.37 -3.51
N GLN A 230 -28.74 16.41 -2.68
CA GLN A 230 -28.33 17.77 -3.07
C GLN A 230 -26.84 17.81 -3.45
N VAL A 231 -25.95 17.19 -2.65
CA VAL A 231 -24.52 17.09 -3.00
C VAL A 231 -24.32 16.31 -4.29
N THR A 232 -25.04 15.20 -4.49
CA THR A 232 -24.98 14.44 -5.74
C THR A 232 -25.38 15.29 -6.94
N LEU A 233 -26.46 16.08 -6.85
CA LEU A 233 -26.84 17.02 -7.92
C LEU A 233 -25.75 18.04 -8.19
N TYR A 234 -25.17 18.62 -7.15
CA TYR A 234 -24.09 19.61 -7.28
C TYR A 234 -22.86 19.03 -7.99
N LEU A 235 -22.46 17.80 -7.69
CA LEU A 235 -21.31 17.16 -8.35
C LEU A 235 -21.50 17.03 -9.85
N TYR A 236 -22.67 16.59 -10.31
CA TYR A 236 -22.97 16.49 -11.74
C TYR A 236 -23.12 17.86 -12.41
N ASP A 237 -23.79 18.82 -11.76
CA ASP A 237 -23.95 20.19 -12.29
C ASP A 237 -22.60 20.91 -12.43
N ALA A 238 -21.76 20.86 -11.40
CA ALA A 238 -20.49 21.58 -11.35
C ALA A 238 -19.42 20.98 -12.26
N THR A 239 -19.42 19.66 -12.48
CA THR A 239 -18.51 19.00 -13.43
C THR A 239 -19.02 19.04 -14.88
N GLY A 240 -20.31 19.33 -15.09
CA GLY A 240 -20.98 19.21 -16.38
C GLY A 240 -21.14 17.76 -16.87
N GLN A 241 -20.87 16.77 -16.01
CA GLN A 241 -21.05 15.35 -16.34
C GLN A 241 -22.53 14.96 -16.22
N GLU A 242 -22.97 13.99 -17.03
CA GLU A 242 -24.30 13.39 -16.90
C GLU A 242 -24.21 12.02 -16.20
N PRO A 243 -25.13 11.70 -15.28
CA PRO A 243 -25.19 10.37 -14.67
C PRO A 243 -25.46 9.29 -15.71
N ARG A 244 -24.87 8.12 -15.52
CA ARG A 244 -25.24 6.94 -16.31
C ARG A 244 -26.72 6.62 -16.08
N ARG A 245 -27.53 6.67 -17.13
CA ARG A 245 -28.92 6.23 -17.10
C ARG A 245 -29.01 4.76 -17.51
N TRP A 246 -30.03 4.05 -17.05
CA TRP A 246 -30.31 2.72 -17.62
C TRP A 246 -30.63 2.90 -19.10
N GLU A 247 -30.01 2.11 -19.96
CA GLU A 247 -30.49 1.94 -21.32
C GLU A 247 -31.94 1.45 -21.21
N THR A 248 -32.88 2.20 -21.76
CA THR A 248 -34.23 1.67 -21.97
C THR A 248 -34.04 0.41 -22.82
N ALA A 249 -34.31 -0.76 -22.24
CA ALA A 249 -34.32 -2.01 -22.96
C ALA A 249 -35.19 -1.82 -24.22
N HIS A 250 -34.54 -1.78 -25.37
CA HIS A 250 -35.20 -1.79 -26.67
C HIS A 250 -35.75 -3.18 -26.96
#